data_AF-A0A2W5NQA8-F1
#
_entry.id   AF-A0A2W5NQA8-F1
#
_cell.length_a   1.000
_cell.length_b   1.000
_cell.length_c   1.000
_cell.angle_alpha   90.00
_cell.angle_beta   90.00
_cell.angle_gamma   90.00
#
_symmetry.space_group_name_H-M   'P 1'
#
loop_
_entity.id
_entity.type
_entity.pdbx_description
1 polymer ?
#
loop_
_entity_poly.entity_id
_entity_poly.type
_entity_poly.pdbx_seq_one_letter_code
_entity_poly.pdbx_strand_id
1 'polypeptide(L)'
;MQPGPAQAAKGQQIGTPNKDRVVTLGVLNKRNNLTQDLVMKPGEARRIGNLVVKVATCEKSLPWEQPQEEGAFVQAFVEERRSAAERLGWRKVFSGWLFKNSPALNVVEHPVYDVWVKSCAMTFPGEEALPAAAASSRSAAKASGNAGAPPSAAPSPTASPSAAPAPVASPEAPSED
;
A
#
# COMPACT_ATOMS: atom_id res chain seq x y z
N MET A 1 -4.43 -58.35 -1.14
CA MET A 1 -3.88 -56.99 -0.96
C MET A 1 -5.00 -55.98 -1.05
N GLN A 2 -5.48 -55.45 0.08
CA GLN A 2 -6.28 -54.24 0.10
C GLN A 2 -5.36 -53.03 -0.16
N PRO A 3 -5.75 -52.07 -1.01
CA PRO A 3 -5.01 -50.82 -1.13
C PRO A 3 -5.14 -50.04 0.19
N GLY A 4 -4.00 -49.68 0.78
CA GLY A 4 -3.96 -48.83 1.98
C GLY A 4 -4.52 -47.44 1.69
N PRO A 5 -5.00 -46.71 2.72
CA PRO A 5 -5.54 -45.37 2.55
C PRO A 5 -4.41 -44.38 2.23
N ALA A 6 -4.01 -44.33 0.97
CA ALA A 6 -3.37 -43.18 0.37
C ALA A 6 -4.46 -42.12 0.15
N GLN A 7 -4.75 -41.31 1.17
CA GLN A 7 -5.34 -39.96 1.06
C GLN A 7 -5.66 -39.37 2.45
N ALA A 8 -4.67 -38.72 3.08
CA ALA A 8 -4.94 -37.78 4.18
C ALA A 8 -3.73 -36.86 4.45
N ALA A 9 -3.29 -36.10 3.44
CA ALA A 9 -2.42 -34.93 3.66
C ALA A 9 -2.42 -33.99 2.44
N LYS A 10 -3.60 -33.64 1.91
CA LYS A 10 -3.70 -32.35 1.21
C LYS A 10 -3.83 -31.32 2.32
N GLY A 11 -2.76 -30.58 2.59
CA GLY A 11 -2.76 -29.49 3.56
C GLY A 11 -4.03 -28.67 3.37
N GLN A 12 -4.83 -28.57 4.44
CA GLN A 12 -6.16 -27.96 4.37
C GLN A 12 -5.99 -26.53 3.86
N GLN A 13 -6.44 -26.27 2.64
CA GLN A 13 -6.64 -24.90 2.16
C GLN A 13 -7.83 -24.36 2.96
N ILE A 14 -7.54 -23.80 4.14
CA ILE A 14 -8.53 -23.15 4.98
C ILE A 14 -8.76 -21.76 4.37
N GLY A 15 -9.97 -21.56 3.83
CA GLY A 15 -10.42 -20.30 3.25
C GLY A 15 -10.44 -20.24 1.72
N THR A 16 -10.68 -19.05 1.18
CA THR A 16 -10.79 -18.82 -0.27
C THR A 16 -9.52 -19.30 -1.00
N PRO A 17 -9.62 -20.15 -2.04
CA PRO A 17 -8.46 -20.58 -2.83
C PRO A 17 -7.75 -19.39 -3.48
N ASN A 18 -6.41 -19.43 -3.59
CA ASN A 18 -5.61 -18.29 -4.09
C ASN A 18 -6.14 -17.71 -5.42
N LYS A 19 -6.53 -18.56 -6.38
CA LYS A 19 -7.06 -18.13 -7.68
C LYS A 19 -8.36 -17.32 -7.61
N ASP A 20 -9.12 -17.46 -6.52
CA ASP A 20 -10.43 -16.84 -6.32
C ASP A 20 -10.36 -15.63 -5.38
N ARG A 21 -9.18 -15.32 -4.84
CA ARG A 21 -8.96 -14.13 -4.01
C ARG A 21 -8.88 -12.87 -4.86
N VAL A 22 -9.11 -11.73 -4.21
CA VAL A 22 -9.00 -10.42 -4.86
C VAL A 22 -8.16 -9.51 -3.98
N VAL A 23 -7.10 -8.94 -4.53
CA VAL A 23 -6.31 -7.92 -3.86
C VAL A 23 -6.70 -6.53 -4.36
N THR A 24 -6.73 -5.58 -3.44
CA THR A 24 -6.75 -4.15 -3.74
C THR A 24 -5.39 -3.58 -3.34
N LEU A 25 -4.63 -3.11 -4.31
CA LEU A 25 -3.38 -2.39 -4.09
C LEU A 25 -3.61 -0.89 -4.26
N GLY A 26 -2.95 -0.08 -3.42
CA GLY A 26 -2.82 1.35 -3.65
C GLY A 26 -1.53 1.62 -4.41
N VAL A 27 -1.59 2.57 -5.35
CA VAL A 27 -0.44 3.06 -6.11
C VAL A 27 -0.40 4.57 -6.02
N LEU A 28 0.74 5.13 -5.61
CA LEU A 28 0.98 6.58 -5.59
C LEU A 28 2.04 6.91 -6.64
N ASN A 29 1.77 7.91 -7.46
CA ASN A 29 2.80 8.61 -8.22
C ASN A 29 3.26 9.83 -7.44
N LYS A 30 4.45 9.74 -6.84
CA LYS A 30 5.06 10.78 -5.99
C LYS A 30 5.34 12.08 -6.74
N ARG A 31 5.43 12.06 -8.08
CA ARG A 31 5.72 13.27 -8.89
C ARG A 31 4.52 14.20 -9.05
N ASN A 32 3.31 13.64 -9.13
CA ASN A 32 2.09 14.40 -9.39
C ASN A 32 1.01 14.17 -8.31
N ASN A 33 1.35 13.44 -7.24
CA ASN A 33 0.49 13.13 -6.12
C ASN A 33 -0.83 12.44 -6.50
N LEU A 34 -0.83 11.69 -7.61
CA LEU A 34 -2.00 10.89 -8.03
C LEU A 34 -1.95 9.52 -7.38
N THR A 35 -3.05 9.16 -6.72
CA THR A 35 -3.26 7.83 -6.12
C THR A 35 -4.32 7.08 -6.90
N GLN A 36 -4.06 5.80 -7.19
CA GLN A 36 -4.98 4.91 -7.87
C GLN A 36 -5.05 3.56 -7.17
N ASP A 37 -6.24 2.96 -7.20
CA ASP A 37 -6.44 1.61 -6.68
C ASP A 37 -6.41 0.59 -7.82
N LEU A 38 -5.69 -0.50 -7.61
CA LEU A 38 -5.64 -1.65 -8.49
C LEU A 38 -6.36 -2.83 -7.83
N VAL A 39 -7.52 -3.19 -8.37
CA VAL A 39 -8.25 -4.40 -7.98
C VAL A 39 -7.88 -5.52 -8.95
N MET A 40 -7.27 -6.59 -8.45
CA MET A 40 -6.69 -7.64 -9.29
C MET A 40 -6.83 -9.02 -8.62
N LYS A 41 -6.86 -10.08 -9.43
CA LYS A 41 -6.71 -11.46 -8.94
C LYS A 41 -5.23 -11.88 -8.90
N PRO A 42 -4.86 -12.83 -8.03
CA PRO A 42 -3.56 -13.49 -8.09
C PRO A 42 -3.26 -14.05 -9.49
N GLY A 43 -2.05 -13.80 -9.98
CA GLY A 43 -1.60 -14.09 -11.34
C GLY A 43 -1.77 -12.93 -12.33
N GLU A 44 -2.52 -11.88 -11.98
CA GLU A 44 -2.71 -10.73 -12.87
C GLU A 44 -1.53 -9.75 -12.86
N ALA A 45 -1.40 -9.04 -13.97
CA ALA A 45 -0.52 -7.89 -14.14
C ALA A 45 -1.34 -6.69 -14.62
N ARG A 46 -1.11 -5.51 -14.02
CA ARG A 46 -1.73 -4.25 -14.45
C ARG A 46 -0.66 -3.21 -14.72
N ARG A 47 -0.86 -2.42 -15.77
CA ARG A 47 0.02 -1.31 -16.16
C ARG A 47 -0.66 0.02 -15.85
N ILE A 48 0.07 0.92 -15.19
CA ILE A 48 -0.28 2.33 -15.01
C ILE A 48 0.89 3.17 -15.51
N GLY A 49 0.74 3.80 -16.68
CA GLY A 49 1.81 4.61 -17.27
C GLY A 49 3.10 3.80 -17.46
N ASN A 50 4.14 4.16 -16.71
CA ASN A 50 5.45 3.48 -16.76
C ASN A 50 5.62 2.43 -15.65
N LEU A 51 4.59 2.15 -14.86
CA LEU A 51 4.61 1.12 -13.82
C LEU A 51 3.81 -0.10 -14.28
N VAL A 52 4.35 -1.29 -14.07
CA VAL A 52 3.64 -2.57 -14.16
C VAL A 52 3.71 -3.25 -12.80
N VAL A 53 2.55 -3.58 -12.25
CA VAL A 53 2.42 -4.29 -10.98
C VAL A 53 1.88 -5.70 -11.27
N LYS A 54 2.56 -6.72 -10.76
CA LYS A 54 2.12 -8.11 -10.80
C LYS A 54 1.86 -8.60 -9.37
N VAL A 55 0.83 -9.41 -9.20
CA VAL A 55 0.52 -10.05 -7.92
C VAL A 55 0.56 -11.56 -8.10
N ALA A 56 1.31 -12.26 -7.25
CA ALA A 56 1.36 -13.72 -7.27
C ALA A 56 0.33 -14.36 -6.32
N THR A 57 0.11 -13.74 -5.17
CA THR A 57 -0.84 -14.17 -4.14
C THR A 57 -1.17 -13.00 -3.23
N CYS A 58 -2.33 -13.05 -2.58
CA CYS A 58 -2.61 -12.28 -1.38
C CYS A 58 -3.13 -13.22 -0.29
N GLU A 59 -2.80 -12.91 0.96
CA GLU A 59 -3.17 -13.68 2.15
C GLU A 59 -3.66 -12.73 3.25
N LYS A 60 -4.47 -13.29 4.13
CA LYS A 60 -4.97 -12.70 5.37
C LYS A 60 -4.78 -13.76 6.44
N SER A 61 -4.41 -13.37 7.64
CA SER A 61 -4.35 -14.24 8.81
C SER A 61 -5.73 -14.81 9.14
N LEU A 62 -5.76 -15.92 9.86
CA LEU A 62 -7.04 -16.50 10.31
C LEU A 62 -7.78 -15.52 11.22
N PRO A 63 -9.13 -15.53 11.27
CA PRO A 63 -9.89 -14.57 12.08
C PRO A 63 -9.60 -14.65 13.59
N TRP A 64 -9.13 -15.79 14.08
CA TRP A 64 -8.77 -16.04 15.48
C TRP A 64 -7.27 -15.93 15.77
N GLU A 65 -6.45 -15.61 14.77
CA GLU A 65 -5.01 -15.40 14.94
C GLU A 65 -4.72 -13.98 15.43
N GLN A 66 -3.69 -13.80 16.26
CA GLN A 66 -3.25 -12.47 16.70
C GLN A 66 -1.72 -12.37 16.62
N PRO A 67 -1.15 -11.28 16.07
CA PRO A 67 -1.85 -10.15 15.45
C PRO A 67 -2.52 -10.51 14.12
N GLN A 68 -3.52 -9.72 13.72
CA GLN A 68 -4.09 -9.82 12.37
C GLN A 68 -3.09 -9.27 11.35
N GLU A 69 -2.84 -10.04 10.30
CA GLU A 69 -1.92 -9.67 9.24
C GLU A 69 -2.57 -9.88 7.87
N GLU A 70 -2.32 -8.96 6.94
CA GLU A 70 -2.92 -8.97 5.61
C GLU A 70 -1.87 -8.49 4.62
N GLY A 71 -1.58 -9.27 3.59
CA GLY A 71 -0.46 -8.99 2.71
C GLY A 71 -0.58 -9.60 1.33
N ALA A 72 0.33 -9.21 0.45
CA ALA A 72 0.40 -9.72 -0.91
C ALA A 72 1.85 -9.82 -1.40
N PHE A 73 2.13 -10.86 -2.19
CA PHE A 73 3.40 -10.95 -2.90
C PHE A 73 3.30 -10.16 -4.21
N VAL A 74 4.03 -9.05 -4.28
CA VAL A 74 3.98 -8.07 -5.36
C VAL A 74 5.32 -8.00 -6.08
N GLN A 75 5.27 -7.86 -7.40
CA GLN A 75 6.41 -7.47 -8.21
C GLN A 75 6.08 -6.17 -8.93
N ALA A 76 6.96 -5.17 -8.79
CA ALA A 76 6.84 -3.90 -9.48
C ALA A 76 7.93 -3.77 -10.52
N PHE A 77 7.54 -3.37 -11.74
CA PHE A 77 8.43 -3.09 -12.85
C PHE A 77 8.21 -1.67 -13.31
N VAL A 78 9.29 -0.92 -13.54
CA VAL A 78 9.23 0.46 -14.02
C VAL A 78 9.97 0.57 -15.34
N GLU A 79 9.38 1.28 -16.28
CA GLU A 79 9.99 1.69 -17.54
C GLU A 79 10.71 3.02 -17.32
N GLU A 80 12.04 2.97 -17.22
CA GLU A 80 12.88 4.13 -16.95
C GLU A 80 14.23 4.02 -17.67
N ARG A 81 14.97 5.14 -17.70
CA ARG A 81 16.35 5.17 -18.18
C ARG A 81 17.27 4.99 -16.97
N ARG A 82 18.29 4.13 -17.07
CA ARG A 82 19.29 4.01 -16.01
C ARG A 82 20.31 5.15 -16.04
N SER A 83 20.56 5.72 -17.22
CA SER A 83 21.47 6.82 -17.46
C SER A 83 20.94 7.70 -18.59
N ALA A 84 21.47 8.93 -18.72
CA ALA A 84 21.03 9.86 -19.76
C ALA A 84 21.25 9.34 -21.19
N ALA A 85 22.25 8.46 -21.38
CA ALA A 85 22.60 7.87 -22.67
C ALA A 85 21.78 6.62 -23.02
N GLU A 86 21.10 6.01 -22.05
CA GLU A 86 20.31 4.79 -22.26
C GLU A 86 18.88 5.06 -22.72
N ARG A 87 18.33 4.14 -23.51
CA ARG A 87 16.91 4.16 -23.86
C ARG A 87 16.05 3.72 -22.67
N LEU A 88 14.76 4.03 -22.74
CA LEU A 88 13.79 3.50 -21.78
C LEU A 88 13.78 1.97 -21.84
N GLY A 89 13.79 1.34 -20.67
CA GLY A 89 13.71 -0.10 -20.55
C GLY A 89 12.98 -0.50 -19.28
N TRP A 90 12.32 -1.66 -19.34
CA TRP A 90 11.65 -2.24 -18.19
C TRP A 90 12.66 -2.84 -17.23
N ARG A 91 12.54 -2.48 -15.96
CA ARG A 91 13.32 -3.08 -14.87
C ARG A 91 12.43 -3.42 -13.69
N LYS A 92 12.73 -4.54 -13.05
CA LYS A 92 12.08 -4.93 -11.79
C LYS A 92 12.68 -4.08 -10.68
N VAL A 93 11.85 -3.26 -10.05
CA VAL A 93 12.25 -2.37 -8.94
C VAL A 93 11.91 -2.97 -7.58
N PHE A 94 10.94 -3.89 -7.53
CA PHE A 94 10.56 -4.59 -6.30
C PHE A 94 10.07 -6.02 -6.59
N SER A 95 10.30 -6.92 -5.64
CA SER A 95 9.75 -8.29 -5.64
C SER A 95 9.75 -8.83 -4.22
N GLY A 96 8.60 -8.87 -3.57
CA GLY A 96 8.51 -9.31 -2.18
C GLY A 96 7.09 -9.24 -1.62
N TRP A 97 6.97 -9.58 -0.34
CA TRP A 97 5.73 -9.40 0.40
C TRP A 97 5.55 -7.95 0.81
N LEU A 98 4.33 -7.47 0.70
CA LEU A 98 3.87 -6.21 1.25
C LEU A 98 2.79 -6.49 2.28
N PHE A 99 2.81 -5.74 3.38
CA PHE A 99 1.97 -5.98 4.55
C PHE A 99 1.15 -4.71 4.84
N LYS A 100 -0.18 -4.87 4.89
CA LYS A 100 -1.11 -3.77 5.17
C LYS A 100 -1.02 -3.32 6.62
N ASN A 101 -0.96 -4.28 7.56
CA ASN A 101 -0.96 -4.01 9.00
C ASN A 101 0.44 -3.65 9.50
N SER A 102 1.47 -4.13 8.80
CA SER A 102 2.88 -3.93 9.18
C SER A 102 3.73 -3.36 8.02
N PRO A 103 3.43 -2.16 7.46
CA PRO A 103 4.12 -1.63 6.27
C PRO A 103 5.64 -1.46 6.46
N ALA A 104 6.09 -1.24 7.70
CA ALA A 104 7.52 -1.10 8.01
C ALA A 104 8.33 -2.38 7.76
N LEU A 105 7.68 -3.56 7.64
CA LEU A 105 8.39 -4.82 7.38
C LEU A 105 8.99 -4.87 5.98
N ASN A 106 8.30 -4.33 4.97
CA ASN A 106 8.74 -4.30 3.58
C ASN A 106 8.01 -3.20 2.81
N VAL A 107 8.75 -2.39 2.05
CA VAL A 107 8.23 -1.24 1.28
C VAL A 107 8.77 -1.25 -0.15
N VAL A 108 8.00 -0.68 -1.08
CA VAL A 108 8.47 -0.43 -2.45
C VAL A 108 9.31 0.85 -2.50
N GLU A 109 10.62 0.67 -2.54
CA GLU A 109 11.57 1.79 -2.63
C GLU A 109 11.76 2.23 -4.08
N HIS A 110 10.96 3.20 -4.53
CA HIS A 110 11.11 3.84 -5.83
C HIS A 110 10.89 5.37 -5.74
N PRO A 111 11.68 6.19 -6.47
CA PRO A 111 11.57 7.66 -6.39
C PRO A 111 10.26 8.22 -6.94
N VAL A 112 9.63 7.52 -7.90
CA VAL A 112 8.41 8.00 -8.57
C VAL A 112 7.15 7.28 -8.10
N TYR A 113 7.26 6.01 -7.71
CA TYR A 113 6.10 5.16 -7.46
C TYR A 113 6.16 4.62 -6.04
N ASP A 114 5.01 4.49 -5.41
CA ASP A 114 4.82 3.69 -4.20
C ASP A 114 3.68 2.71 -4.46
N VAL A 115 3.79 1.50 -3.90
CA VAL A 115 2.78 0.45 -4.03
C VAL A 115 2.61 -0.20 -2.68
N TRP A 116 1.37 -0.28 -2.20
CA TRP A 116 1.05 -0.89 -0.90
C TRP A 116 -0.23 -1.72 -0.98
N VAL A 117 -0.41 -2.63 -0.03
CA VAL A 117 -1.63 -3.44 0.09
C VAL A 117 -2.70 -2.65 0.82
N LYS A 118 -3.90 -2.56 0.24
CA LYS A 118 -5.08 -2.00 0.91
C LYS A 118 -5.98 -3.09 1.48
N SER A 119 -6.15 -4.19 0.75
CA SER A 119 -6.90 -5.35 1.21
C SER A 119 -6.65 -6.60 0.36
N CYS A 120 -6.89 -7.78 0.91
CA CYS A 120 -7.05 -9.08 0.29
C CYS A 120 -8.41 -9.64 0.71
N ALA A 121 -9.34 -9.69 -0.24
CA ALA A 121 -10.63 -10.33 -0.06
C ALA A 121 -10.45 -11.85 -0.06
N MET A 122 -10.52 -12.42 1.13
CA MET A 122 -10.62 -13.85 1.39
C MET A 122 -11.50 -14.10 2.62
N THR A 123 -12.20 -15.23 2.60
CA THR A 123 -13.09 -15.70 3.65
C THR A 123 -12.60 -17.03 4.21
N PHE A 124 -12.92 -17.30 5.46
CA PHE A 124 -12.61 -18.58 6.11
C PHE A 124 -13.88 -19.36 6.48
N PRO A 125 -13.83 -20.70 6.50
CA PRO A 125 -14.94 -21.48 7.03
C PRO A 125 -15.19 -21.12 8.50
N GLY A 126 -16.46 -20.88 8.86
CA GLY A 126 -16.87 -20.50 10.22
C GLY A 126 -16.99 -18.99 10.48
N GLU A 127 -16.67 -18.13 9.51
CA GLU A 127 -16.85 -16.67 9.60
C GLU A 127 -18.33 -16.24 9.56
N GLU A 128 -19.23 -17.15 9.15
CA GLU A 128 -20.68 -16.95 9.03
C GLU A 128 -21.43 -16.88 10.39
N ALA A 129 -20.73 -17.07 11.52
CA ALA A 129 -21.32 -17.09 12.85
C ALA A 129 -21.51 -15.70 13.50
N LEU A 130 -21.12 -14.61 12.83
CA LEU A 130 -21.40 -13.25 13.28
C LEU A 130 -22.29 -12.56 12.23
N PRO A 131 -23.59 -12.37 12.50
CA PRO A 131 -24.52 -11.91 11.49
C PRO A 131 -24.17 -10.49 11.05
N ALA A 132 -24.46 -10.22 9.78
CA ALA A 132 -24.46 -8.94 9.07
C ALA A 132 -25.37 -7.87 9.72
N ALA A 133 -25.17 -7.57 11.01
CA ALA A 133 -26.03 -6.75 11.85
C ALA A 133 -25.57 -5.29 12.00
N ALA A 134 -24.54 -4.84 11.27
CA ALA A 134 -24.14 -3.43 11.27
C ALA A 134 -24.50 -2.67 9.98
N ALA A 135 -25.13 -3.33 9.00
CA ALA A 135 -25.57 -2.69 7.76
C ALA A 135 -26.92 -1.95 7.87
N SER A 136 -27.62 -2.00 9.02
CA SER A 136 -28.98 -1.45 9.13
C SER A 136 -29.22 -0.72 10.46
N SER A 137 -28.46 0.33 10.77
CA SER A 137 -28.83 1.30 11.82
C SER A 137 -27.97 2.56 11.74
N ARG A 138 -28.24 3.45 10.78
CA ARG A 138 -28.01 4.92 10.81
C ARG A 138 -28.35 5.56 9.44
N SER A 139 -29.57 5.29 8.96
CA SER A 139 -30.21 6.08 7.90
C SER A 139 -31.65 6.37 8.32
N ALA A 140 -31.83 7.00 9.48
CA ALA A 140 -33.11 7.55 9.93
C ALA A 140 -32.95 8.40 11.22
N ALA A 141 -32.28 9.55 11.12
CA ALA A 141 -32.44 10.67 12.06
C ALA A 141 -32.02 11.95 11.31
N LYS A 142 -32.86 12.38 10.36
CA LYS A 142 -33.88 13.44 10.51
C LYS A 142 -33.28 14.84 10.34
N ALA A 143 -33.61 15.41 9.17
CA ALA A 143 -33.45 16.81 8.82
C ALA A 143 -34.24 17.74 9.75
N SER A 144 -33.62 18.87 10.10
CA SER A 144 -34.22 20.18 10.42
C SER A 144 -33.05 21.18 10.53
N GLY A 145 -32.76 22.00 9.52
CA GLY A 145 -33.12 23.44 9.46
C GLY A 145 -32.31 24.27 10.49
N ASN A 146 -31.59 25.36 10.19
CA ASN A 146 -31.81 26.41 9.20
C ASN A 146 -30.58 27.37 9.13
N ALA A 147 -30.37 27.95 7.94
CA ALA A 147 -29.76 29.21 7.52
C ALA A 147 -28.70 29.99 8.34
N GLY A 148 -27.67 30.47 7.61
CA GLY A 148 -26.97 31.74 7.89
C GLY A 148 -25.51 31.79 7.41
N ALA A 149 -25.22 32.54 6.35
CA ALA A 149 -23.88 32.88 5.85
C ALA A 149 -23.76 34.42 5.68
N PRO A 150 -22.62 35.01 5.27
CA PRO A 150 -21.27 35.12 5.88
C PRO A 150 -20.87 36.64 6.00
N PRO A 151 -19.61 37.07 5.76
CA PRO A 151 -18.36 36.93 6.54
C PRO A 151 -17.90 38.29 7.14
N SER A 152 -16.86 38.31 7.98
CA SER A 152 -16.14 39.57 8.27
C SER A 152 -14.64 39.38 8.53
N ALA A 153 -13.88 39.88 7.56
CA ALA A 153 -12.58 40.56 7.58
C ALA A 153 -11.42 40.09 8.50
N ALA A 154 -10.26 39.89 7.85
CA ALA A 154 -8.92 39.97 8.45
C ALA A 154 -8.62 41.39 8.98
N PRO A 155 -7.60 41.56 9.85
CA PRO A 155 -6.29 41.93 9.30
C PRO A 155 -5.05 41.32 10.03
N SER A 156 -3.95 41.14 9.29
CA SER A 156 -2.56 41.14 9.79
C SER A 156 -2.10 42.60 10.05
N PRO A 157 -0.92 42.95 10.63
CA PRO A 157 0.31 42.15 10.87
C PRO A 157 1.00 42.42 12.23
N THR A 158 2.09 41.70 12.56
CA THR A 158 3.27 42.27 13.25
C THR A 158 4.47 41.33 13.08
N ALA A 159 5.59 41.94 12.69
CA ALA A 159 6.89 41.36 12.43
C ALA A 159 7.76 41.26 13.70
N SER A 160 8.80 40.41 13.65
CA SER A 160 10.16 40.54 14.25
C SER A 160 10.67 39.25 14.92
N PRO A 161 12.00 39.04 15.04
CA PRO A 161 13.01 39.18 13.99
C PRO A 161 13.93 37.93 13.87
N SER A 162 14.70 37.96 12.79
CA SER A 162 15.79 37.07 12.39
C SER A 162 16.93 36.98 13.43
N ALA A 163 17.46 35.77 13.64
CA ALA A 163 18.79 35.55 14.20
C ALA A 163 19.52 34.51 13.34
N ALA A 164 20.50 34.98 12.58
CA ALA A 164 21.48 34.15 11.88
C ALA A 164 22.61 33.74 12.83
N PRO A 165 23.22 32.55 12.65
CA PRO A 165 24.59 32.33 13.06
C PRO A 165 25.55 32.44 11.86
N ALA A 166 26.69 33.09 12.12
CA ALA A 166 27.79 33.36 11.20
C ALA A 166 28.52 32.08 10.72
N PRO A 167 29.24 32.14 9.57
CA PRO A 167 30.05 31.03 9.08
C PRO A 167 31.35 30.89 9.89
N VAL A 168 31.67 29.65 10.27
CA VAL A 168 32.95 29.29 10.92
C VAL A 168 34.00 29.10 9.83
N ALA A 169 35.14 29.74 10.04
CA ALA A 169 36.28 29.79 9.13
C ALA A 169 36.98 28.43 8.94
N SER A 170 37.49 28.21 7.73
CA SER A 170 38.40 27.14 7.34
C SER A 170 39.74 27.22 8.09
N PRO A 171 40.34 26.09 8.50
CA PRO A 171 41.73 26.05 8.88
C PRO A 171 42.64 25.84 7.66
N GLU A 172 43.68 26.66 7.64
CA GLU A 172 44.85 26.69 6.75
C GLU A 172 45.74 25.45 7.01
N ALA A 173 46.27 24.84 5.94
CA ALA A 173 47.22 23.76 6.00
C ALA A 173 48.66 24.32 6.03
N PRO A 174 49.57 23.83 6.88
CA PRO A 174 50.97 24.16 6.77
C PRO A 174 51.66 23.34 5.67
N SER A 175 52.46 24.06 4.90
CA SER A 175 53.51 23.59 4.00
C SER A 175 54.66 22.92 4.78
N GLU A 176 55.06 21.73 4.35
CA GLU A 176 56.34 21.09 4.72
C GLU A 176 57.24 21.01 3.47
N ASP A 177 58.53 21.21 3.74
CA ASP A 177 59.72 21.08 2.89
C ASP A 177 60.01 19.60 2.54
#